data_AF-A0A7G2CSP4-F1
#
_entry.id   AF-A0A7G2CSP4-F1
#
_cell.length_a   1.000
_cell.length_b   1.000
_cell.length_c   1.000
_cell.angle_alpha   90.00
_cell.angle_beta   90.00
_cell.angle_gamma   90.00
#
_symmetry.space_group_name_H-M   'P 1'
#
loop_
_entity.id
_entity.type
_entity.pdbx_description
1 polymer ?
#
loop_
_entity_poly.entity_id
_entity_poly.type
_entity_poly.pdbx_seq_one_letter_code
_entity_poly.pdbx_strand_id
1 'polypeptide(L)'
;MIDTSLLRRAVSGSFLLSRVSPSPKTTVAEYIQRRSFFCTIHYANNRRWETLILEKSTEIGQLGAKKWWRDCLATGQLRIDLEYGSGCTNSLKEVRLVVAFLNFLEAQAVDHILCLTLHSVPSFTPFIPILRRSTEISVLSGAELTSIGALADLPLLKKIHLEKCNMSDLDPLKTCGALESVTARACKRLRSICGLGNLKHLKQVTIRHCGVSRIDALRACPVLESVRLEYCNRLKSASVLAELDKLNFVSIQFCGSVDIGVLQNCKKLASVSLAGYESLTSLDVLKGSVHLTEVSIEHCGIIGVDALKSCPMLEKANFVGCNRLTTLNGLEGLPRLKRVTVVLCGALFTVDKVGTCPRLEELAIKQCYYVSSLETLKRLRHLRKVELEGCRVTNVDALSKCPSLRYVRLRGCHRIGSMDALKRNRNIKLSTM
;
A
#
# COMPACT_ATOMS: atom_id res chain seq x y z
N MET A 1 56.71 45.66 -0.37
CA MET A 1 55.59 45.54 -1.32
C MET A 1 55.97 44.39 -2.23
N ILE A 2 55.28 43.23 -2.11
CA ILE A 2 55.51 41.97 -2.89
C ILE A 2 56.86 41.29 -2.47
N ASP A 3 57.06 39.98 -2.28
CA ASP A 3 56.46 38.76 -2.85
C ASP A 3 56.66 37.50 -1.95
N THR A 4 55.84 36.49 -2.24
CA THR A 4 55.84 35.03 -2.01
C THR A 4 57.05 34.28 -1.41
N SER A 5 56.78 33.35 -0.47
CA SER A 5 56.81 31.88 -0.70
C SER A 5 57.15 31.02 0.55
N LEU A 6 56.33 29.98 0.75
CA LEU A 6 56.66 28.59 1.13
C LEU A 6 57.33 28.22 2.49
N LEU A 7 56.59 27.38 3.24
CA LEU A 7 56.97 26.11 3.93
C LEU A 7 56.86 26.00 5.47
N ARG A 8 55.78 25.27 5.86
CA ARG A 8 55.56 24.37 7.03
C ARG A 8 55.38 25.07 8.41
N ARG A 9 54.37 24.73 9.22
CA ARG A 9 53.94 23.36 9.58
C ARG A 9 52.53 23.31 10.21
N ALA A 10 51.69 22.47 9.58
CA ALA A 10 50.55 21.69 10.08
C ALA A 10 49.71 22.21 11.27
N VAL A 11 48.55 22.73 10.92
CA VAL A 11 47.41 23.08 11.78
C VAL A 11 46.65 21.82 12.19
N SER A 12 46.32 21.76 13.47
CA SER A 12 45.24 21.01 14.11
C SER A 12 43.92 21.17 13.34
N GLY A 13 43.49 20.09 12.68
CA GLY A 13 42.24 20.04 11.93
C GLY A 13 41.08 19.55 12.80
N SER A 14 40.32 20.51 13.30
CA SER A 14 39.03 20.44 13.99
C SER A 14 38.07 19.39 13.43
N PHE A 15 37.61 18.48 14.27
CA PHE A 15 36.43 17.65 14.01
C PHE A 15 35.18 18.55 14.05
N LEU A 16 34.69 18.96 12.87
CA LEU A 16 33.37 19.54 12.69
C LEU A 16 32.63 18.73 11.63
N LEU A 17 31.86 17.73 12.09
CA LEU A 17 30.73 17.21 11.34
C LEU A 17 29.48 17.63 12.08
N SER A 18 28.82 18.62 11.49
CA SER A 18 27.56 19.21 11.93
C SER A 18 26.48 18.13 12.07
N ARG A 19 25.60 18.32 13.08
CA ARG A 19 24.26 17.73 13.08
C ARG A 19 23.54 18.20 11.82
N VAL A 20 23.57 17.41 10.76
CA VAL A 20 22.63 17.55 9.66
C VAL A 20 21.44 16.67 10.01
N SER A 21 20.49 17.22 10.77
CA SER A 21 19.10 16.85 10.53
C SER A 21 18.84 17.20 9.07
N PRO A 22 18.33 16.30 8.21
CA PRO A 22 18.11 16.74 6.85
C PRO A 22 17.08 17.87 6.88
N SER A 23 17.41 18.94 6.17
CA SER A 23 16.33 19.66 5.53
C SER A 23 15.71 18.71 4.49
N PRO A 24 14.39 18.74 4.21
CA PRO A 24 13.76 17.98 3.13
C PRO A 24 14.30 18.30 1.72
N LYS A 25 15.38 19.10 1.61
CA LYS A 25 15.89 19.68 0.36
C LYS A 25 17.34 19.29 0.05
N THR A 26 18.04 18.57 0.92
CA THR A 26 19.35 17.99 0.60
C THR A 26 19.11 16.60 0.02
N THR A 27 19.17 16.47 -1.29
CA THR A 27 18.82 15.23 -1.98
C THR A 27 19.90 14.17 -1.77
N VAL A 28 19.50 12.90 -1.71
CA VAL A 28 20.38 11.71 -1.76
C VAL A 28 21.46 11.86 -2.85
N ALA A 29 21.15 12.58 -3.93
CA ALA A 29 22.04 12.93 -5.04
C ALA A 29 23.33 13.70 -4.64
N GLU A 30 23.31 14.59 -3.65
CA GLU A 30 24.50 15.36 -3.25
C GLU A 30 25.51 14.52 -2.45
N TYR A 31 25.05 13.51 -1.71
CA TYR A 31 25.92 12.59 -0.97
C TYR A 31 26.51 11.49 -1.87
N ILE A 32 25.77 11.07 -2.90
CA ILE A 32 26.25 10.13 -3.93
C ILE A 32 27.55 10.62 -4.60
N GLN A 33 27.74 11.95 -4.75
CA GLN A 33 28.96 12.51 -5.31
C GLN A 33 30.22 12.33 -4.42
N ARG A 34 30.07 12.08 -3.11
CA ARG A 34 31.18 12.04 -2.13
C ARG A 34 31.75 10.65 -1.83
N ARG A 35 31.32 9.58 -2.51
CA ARG A 35 31.87 8.19 -2.39
C ARG A 35 31.97 7.65 -0.95
N SER A 36 31.04 8.03 -0.07
CA SER A 36 30.97 7.59 1.33
C SER A 36 29.83 6.59 1.52
N PHE A 37 29.98 5.60 2.40
CA PHE A 37 28.89 4.68 2.74
C PHE A 37 27.76 5.46 3.39
N PHE A 38 26.54 5.27 2.89
CA PHE A 38 25.33 5.89 3.41
C PHE A 38 24.32 4.82 3.81
N CYS A 39 23.87 4.87 5.06
CA CYS A 39 22.79 4.03 5.55
C CYS A 39 21.89 4.82 6.49
N THR A 40 20.59 4.59 6.41
CA THR A 40 19.64 5.12 7.38
C THR A 40 19.33 4.06 8.42
N ILE A 41 19.49 4.40 9.69
CA ILE A 41 19.25 3.50 10.82
C ILE A 41 18.06 4.03 11.61
N HIS A 42 17.02 3.20 11.70
CA HIS A 42 15.82 3.46 12.47
C HIS A 42 15.85 2.66 13.78
N TYR A 43 15.53 3.32 14.89
CA TYR A 43 15.45 2.70 16.22
C TYR A 43 14.33 3.33 17.04
N ALA A 44 13.60 2.48 17.77
CA ALA A 44 12.41 2.78 18.57
C ALA A 44 11.18 3.36 17.82
N ASN A 45 10.01 3.08 18.38
CA ASN A 45 8.64 3.33 17.89
C ASN A 45 8.24 4.81 17.57
N ASN A 46 9.17 5.76 17.50
CA ASN A 46 8.88 7.20 17.47
C ASN A 46 9.60 8.00 16.37
N ARG A 47 9.62 7.49 15.13
CA ARG A 47 10.02 8.25 13.92
C ARG A 47 11.40 8.91 13.98
N ARG A 48 12.30 8.47 14.87
CA ARG A 48 13.70 8.91 14.87
C ARG A 48 14.51 8.01 13.95
N TRP A 49 15.39 8.64 13.20
CA TRP A 49 16.27 7.98 12.27
C TRP A 49 17.59 8.73 12.28
N GLU A 50 18.68 7.98 12.20
CA GLU A 50 20.02 8.52 12.16
C GLU A 50 20.66 8.06 10.86
N THR A 51 21.30 8.98 10.13
CA THR A 51 22.13 8.59 9.01
C THR A 51 23.50 8.20 9.54
N LEU A 52 23.89 6.97 9.25
CA LEU A 52 25.25 6.52 9.40
C LEU A 52 26.02 6.79 8.11
N ILE A 53 27.06 7.62 8.24
CA ILE A 53 28.04 7.85 7.18
C ILE A 53 29.36 7.23 7.64
N LEU A 54 29.94 6.35 6.82
CA LEU A 54 31.26 5.78 7.07
C LEU A 54 32.17 5.98 5.85
N GLU A 55 33.39 6.45 6.08
CA GLU A 55 34.40 6.58 5.01
C GLU A 55 35.42 5.43 5.05
N LYS A 56 35.61 4.83 6.23
CA LYS A 56 36.59 3.77 6.52
C LYS A 56 36.01 2.74 7.51
N SER A 57 36.44 1.49 7.39
CA SER A 57 35.99 0.40 8.29
C SER A 57 36.42 0.62 9.74
N THR A 58 37.52 1.34 9.96
CA THR A 58 38.02 1.70 11.31
C THR A 58 37.04 2.54 12.12
N GLU A 59 36.15 3.28 11.46
CA GLU A 59 35.12 4.12 12.11
C GLU A 59 34.01 3.28 12.75
N ILE A 60 33.84 2.03 12.33
CA ILE A 60 32.84 1.10 12.90
C ILE A 60 33.12 0.85 14.39
N GLY A 61 34.39 0.69 14.77
CA GLY A 61 34.78 0.51 16.18
C GLY A 61 34.46 1.71 17.08
N GLN A 62 34.24 2.90 16.50
CA GLN A 62 33.90 4.12 17.25
C GLN A 62 32.39 4.23 17.52
N LEU A 63 31.56 3.37 16.94
CA LEU A 63 30.10 3.40 17.13
C LEU A 63 29.70 3.23 18.60
N GLY A 64 30.41 2.39 19.36
CA GLY A 64 30.14 2.17 20.79
C GLY A 64 30.27 3.44 21.65
N ALA A 65 31.04 4.43 21.21
CA ALA A 65 31.16 5.72 21.89
C ALA A 65 30.00 6.69 21.57
N LYS A 66 29.25 6.44 20.50
CA LYS A 66 28.14 7.31 20.09
C LYS A 66 26.93 7.07 20.99
N LYS A 67 26.45 8.14 21.63
CA LYS A 67 25.28 8.07 22.53
C LYS A 67 24.06 7.46 21.84
N TRP A 68 23.74 7.93 20.63
CA TRP A 68 22.59 7.42 19.87
C TRP A 68 22.70 5.92 19.60
N TRP A 69 23.90 5.39 19.34
CA TRP A 69 24.11 3.96 19.11
C TRP A 69 23.83 3.12 20.37
N ARG A 70 24.29 3.58 21.53
CA ARG A 70 23.98 2.93 22.82
C ARG A 70 22.48 2.99 23.13
N ASP A 71 21.86 4.13 22.85
CA ASP A 71 20.41 4.30 22.99
C ASP A 71 19.65 3.35 22.03
N CYS A 72 20.13 3.14 20.79
CA CYS A 72 19.56 2.15 19.85
C CYS A 72 19.58 0.74 20.42
N LEU A 73 20.75 0.29 20.89
CA LEU A 73 20.95 -1.06 21.41
C LEU A 73 20.04 -1.36 22.61
N ALA A 74 19.75 -0.36 23.44
CA ALA A 74 18.85 -0.49 24.58
C ALA A 74 17.37 -0.69 24.18
N THR A 75 16.98 -0.35 22.94
CA THR A 75 15.56 -0.39 22.48
C THR A 75 15.17 -1.67 21.75
N GLY A 76 16.14 -2.55 21.44
CA GLY A 76 15.89 -3.95 21.11
C GLY A 76 15.47 -4.28 19.67
N GLN A 77 15.26 -3.31 18.78
CA GLN A 77 14.99 -3.64 17.36
C GLN A 77 15.51 -2.57 16.41
N LEU A 78 16.53 -2.92 15.62
CA LEU A 78 17.16 -2.03 14.65
C LEU A 78 16.55 -2.26 13.26
N ARG A 79 16.26 -1.20 12.51
CA ARG A 79 15.99 -1.30 11.06
C ARG A 79 17.04 -0.52 10.30
N ILE A 80 17.63 -1.16 9.29
CA ILE A 80 18.75 -0.67 8.50
C ILE A 80 18.28 -0.59 7.06
N ASP A 81 18.12 0.63 6.55
CA ASP A 81 17.71 0.88 5.17
C ASP A 81 18.95 1.29 4.34
N LEU A 82 19.28 0.43 3.37
CA LEU A 82 20.35 0.60 2.39
C LEU A 82 19.74 0.90 1.02
N GLU A 83 20.24 1.91 0.33
CA GLU A 83 19.76 2.32 -1.00
C GLU A 83 20.93 2.50 -1.97
N TYR A 84 20.84 1.88 -3.16
CA TYR A 84 21.85 1.96 -4.22
C TYR A 84 21.21 2.36 -5.54
N GLY A 85 21.86 3.24 -6.33
CA GLY A 85 21.32 3.72 -7.61
C GLY A 85 22.31 3.67 -8.79
N SER A 86 21.80 3.87 -10.01
CA SER A 86 22.59 3.79 -11.27
C SER A 86 23.72 4.82 -11.41
N GLY A 87 23.63 5.96 -10.71
CA GLY A 87 24.71 6.96 -10.64
C GLY A 87 25.79 6.62 -9.60
N CYS A 88 25.48 5.71 -8.67
CA CYS A 88 26.48 5.05 -7.84
C CYS A 88 27.10 3.97 -8.71
N THR A 89 28.18 4.32 -9.42
CA THR A 89 29.16 3.30 -9.78
C THR A 89 29.64 2.72 -8.45
N ASN A 90 28.97 1.64 -8.01
CA ASN A 90 29.12 1.03 -6.70
C ASN A 90 30.59 0.71 -6.51
N SER A 91 31.32 1.59 -5.83
CA SER A 91 32.70 1.27 -5.54
C SER A 91 32.62 0.03 -4.66
N LEU A 92 33.30 -1.05 -5.04
CA LEU A 92 33.39 -2.27 -4.23
C LEU A 92 33.76 -1.93 -2.77
N LYS A 93 34.39 -0.78 -2.54
CA LYS A 93 34.65 -0.18 -1.23
C LYS A 93 33.38 0.05 -0.40
N GLU A 94 32.29 0.58 -0.96
CA GLU A 94 31.05 0.82 -0.22
C GLU A 94 30.40 -0.50 0.21
N VAL A 95 30.25 -1.45 -0.71
CA VAL A 95 29.77 -2.80 -0.39
C VAL A 95 30.63 -3.44 0.71
N ARG A 96 31.96 -3.33 0.63
CA ARG A 96 32.87 -3.85 1.66
C ARG A 96 32.65 -3.19 3.03
N LEU A 97 32.40 -1.88 3.06
CA LEU A 97 32.08 -1.16 4.31
C LEU A 97 30.77 -1.66 4.91
N VAL A 98 29.74 -1.87 4.09
CA VAL A 98 28.46 -2.43 4.55
C VAL A 98 28.66 -3.81 5.13
N VAL A 99 29.38 -4.68 4.42
CA VAL A 99 29.67 -6.04 4.87
C VAL A 99 30.42 -6.01 6.21
N ALA A 100 31.41 -5.12 6.37
CA ALA A 100 32.11 -4.95 7.64
C ALA A 100 31.18 -4.47 8.76
N PHE A 101 30.25 -3.56 8.46
CA PHE A 101 29.26 -3.08 9.42
C PHE A 101 28.27 -4.19 9.83
N LEU A 102 27.78 -4.99 8.88
CA LEU A 102 26.91 -6.14 9.16
C LEU A 102 27.64 -7.20 9.98
N ASN A 103 28.91 -7.49 9.68
CA ASN A 103 29.73 -8.38 10.50
C ASN A 103 29.88 -7.87 11.94
N PHE A 104 30.03 -6.55 12.12
CA PHE A 104 30.09 -5.94 13.44
C PHE A 104 28.76 -6.11 14.20
N LEU A 105 27.62 -5.93 13.55
CA LEU A 105 26.30 -6.17 14.15
C LEU A 105 26.11 -7.62 14.57
N GLU A 106 26.49 -8.56 13.70
CA GLU A 106 26.45 -10.00 13.97
C GLU A 106 27.34 -10.36 15.17
N ALA A 107 28.56 -9.81 15.24
CA ALA A 107 29.48 -10.04 16.35
C ALA A 107 28.98 -9.48 17.70
N GLN A 108 28.07 -8.51 17.66
CA GLN A 108 27.44 -7.92 18.86
C GLN A 108 26.06 -8.53 19.16
N ALA A 109 25.63 -9.56 18.42
CA ALA A 109 24.32 -10.20 18.54
C ALA A 109 23.15 -9.21 18.48
N VAL A 110 23.26 -8.20 17.61
CA VAL A 110 22.24 -7.16 17.47
C VAL A 110 21.15 -7.61 16.50
N ASP A 111 19.94 -7.80 17.02
CA ASP A 111 18.76 -8.07 16.20
C ASP A 111 18.43 -6.87 15.30
N HIS A 112 18.33 -7.13 14.00
CA HIS A 112 18.06 -6.11 13.02
C HIS A 112 17.23 -6.60 11.82
N ILE A 113 16.51 -5.67 11.21
CA ILE A 113 15.82 -5.81 9.93
C ILE A 113 16.68 -5.09 8.90
N LEU A 114 17.26 -5.84 7.96
CA LEU A 114 18.01 -5.28 6.85
C LEU A 114 17.12 -5.13 5.62
N CYS A 115 17.03 -3.90 5.13
CA CYS A 115 16.21 -3.50 3.99
C CYS A 115 17.12 -2.96 2.90
N LEU A 116 17.10 -3.61 1.75
CA LEU A 116 17.96 -3.27 0.62
C LEU A 116 17.11 -2.80 -0.57
N THR A 117 17.35 -1.57 -1.00
CA THR A 117 16.72 -0.98 -2.19
C THR A 117 17.75 -0.77 -3.29
N LEU A 118 17.49 -1.34 -4.47
CA LEU A 118 18.37 -1.30 -5.62
C LEU A 118 17.66 -0.60 -6.79
N HIS A 119 18.16 0.55 -7.22
CA HIS A 119 17.65 1.35 -8.32
C HIS A 119 18.53 1.19 -9.56
N SER A 120 17.98 0.60 -10.62
CA SER A 120 18.64 0.49 -11.94
C SER A 120 20.08 -0.04 -11.86
N VAL A 121 20.32 -1.03 -11.00
CA VAL A 121 21.63 -1.68 -10.90
C VAL A 121 21.84 -2.64 -12.07
N PRO A 122 23.02 -2.62 -12.74
CA PRO A 122 23.26 -3.47 -13.91
C PRO A 122 23.50 -4.94 -13.53
N SER A 123 23.87 -5.21 -12.28
CA SER A 123 24.12 -6.56 -11.78
C SER A 123 23.94 -6.64 -10.26
N PHE A 124 23.50 -7.81 -9.80
CA PHE A 124 23.42 -8.15 -8.38
C PHE A 124 24.70 -8.73 -7.79
N THR A 125 25.67 -9.13 -8.61
CA THR A 125 26.90 -9.80 -8.16
C THR A 125 27.60 -9.07 -7.01
N PRO A 126 27.80 -7.73 -7.05
CA PRO A 126 28.44 -7.01 -5.95
C PRO A 126 27.64 -7.09 -4.64
N PHE A 127 26.33 -7.25 -4.73
CA PHE A 127 25.41 -7.19 -3.59
C PHE A 127 25.13 -8.54 -2.95
N ILE A 128 25.60 -9.67 -3.52
CA ILE A 128 25.36 -11.01 -2.99
C ILE A 128 25.62 -11.13 -1.46
N PRO A 129 26.72 -10.59 -0.90
CA PRO A 129 26.97 -10.66 0.55
C PRO A 129 25.92 -9.93 1.38
N ILE A 130 25.34 -8.84 0.85
CA ILE A 130 24.29 -8.06 1.50
C ILE A 130 22.94 -8.75 1.31
N LEU A 131 22.64 -9.23 0.10
CA LEU A 131 21.40 -9.93 -0.25
C LEU A 131 21.11 -11.10 0.68
N ARG A 132 22.12 -11.93 0.99
CA ARG A 132 21.99 -13.10 1.89
C ARG A 132 21.60 -12.74 3.32
N ARG A 133 21.83 -11.48 3.74
CA ARG A 133 21.50 -10.93 5.06
C ARG A 133 20.23 -10.09 5.06
N SER A 134 19.69 -9.78 3.87
CA SER A 134 18.54 -8.90 3.72
C SER A 134 17.24 -9.61 4.08
N THR A 135 16.43 -8.94 4.90
CA THR A 135 15.08 -9.38 5.26
C THR A 135 14.02 -8.81 4.32
N GLU A 136 14.26 -7.63 3.75
CA GLU A 136 13.40 -6.99 2.77
C GLU A 136 14.25 -6.51 1.60
N ILE A 137 13.83 -6.83 0.37
CA ILE A 137 14.54 -6.40 -0.85
C ILE A 137 13.55 -5.68 -1.77
N SER A 138 13.91 -4.48 -2.22
CA SER A 138 13.21 -3.74 -3.25
C SER A 138 14.12 -3.51 -4.45
N VAL A 139 13.70 -3.99 -5.62
CA VAL A 139 14.43 -3.79 -6.88
C VAL A 139 13.58 -2.91 -7.78
N LEU A 140 14.06 -1.70 -8.05
CA LEU A 140 13.46 -0.73 -8.96
C LEU A 140 14.34 -0.65 -10.19
N SER A 141 14.23 -1.63 -11.07
CA SER A 141 15.11 -1.73 -12.23
C SER A 141 14.50 -1.06 -13.46
N GLY A 142 15.33 -0.44 -14.30
CA GLY A 142 14.99 -0.25 -15.71
C GLY A 142 14.85 -1.59 -16.45
N ALA A 143 14.52 -1.55 -17.75
CA ALA A 143 14.27 -2.73 -18.58
C ALA A 143 15.48 -3.68 -18.78
N GLU A 144 16.60 -3.42 -18.11
CA GLU A 144 17.89 -4.08 -18.31
C GLU A 144 18.06 -5.35 -17.46
N LEU A 145 17.46 -5.40 -16.26
CA LEU A 145 17.59 -6.57 -15.39
C LEU A 145 16.66 -7.71 -15.87
N THR A 146 17.24 -8.66 -16.59
CA THR A 146 16.56 -9.82 -17.16
C THR A 146 16.56 -11.05 -16.24
N SER A 147 17.49 -11.12 -15.28
CA SER A 147 17.64 -12.25 -14.37
C SER A 147 17.65 -11.81 -12.91
N ILE A 148 16.94 -12.58 -12.08
CA ILE A 148 16.95 -12.46 -10.61
C ILE A 148 17.58 -13.68 -9.95
N GLY A 149 18.44 -14.43 -10.65
CA GLY A 149 19.07 -15.63 -10.11
C GLY A 149 19.83 -15.42 -8.80
N ALA A 150 20.41 -14.23 -8.58
CA ALA A 150 21.06 -13.89 -7.32
C ALA A 150 20.11 -13.74 -6.11
N LEU A 151 18.79 -13.77 -6.34
CA LEU A 151 17.76 -13.75 -5.30
C LEU A 151 17.34 -15.16 -4.87
N ALA A 152 18.02 -16.20 -5.36
CA ALA A 152 17.87 -17.55 -4.85
C ALA A 152 18.58 -17.75 -3.51
N ASP A 153 18.07 -18.68 -2.72
CA ASP A 153 18.66 -19.17 -1.48
C ASP A 153 18.93 -18.05 -0.46
N LEU A 154 17.96 -17.14 -0.30
CA LEU A 154 18.00 -16.05 0.67
C LEU A 154 17.21 -16.46 1.93
N PRO A 155 17.86 -16.97 2.99
CA PRO A 155 17.19 -17.63 4.11
C PRO A 155 16.38 -16.67 5.00
N LEU A 156 16.77 -15.39 5.03
CA LEU A 156 16.14 -14.36 5.86
C LEU A 156 15.10 -13.53 5.11
N LEU A 157 14.97 -13.72 3.79
CA LEU A 157 14.13 -12.87 2.96
C LEU A 157 12.65 -13.10 3.26
N LYS A 158 12.00 -12.09 3.84
CA LYS A 158 10.56 -12.09 4.16
C LYS A 158 9.73 -11.31 3.16
N LYS A 159 10.27 -10.23 2.59
CA LYS A 159 9.54 -9.38 1.64
C LYS A 159 10.37 -9.05 0.42
N ILE A 160 9.75 -9.14 -0.74
CA ILE A 160 10.38 -8.73 -1.99
C ILE A 160 9.43 -7.85 -2.81
N HIS A 161 9.95 -6.73 -3.30
CA HIS A 161 9.30 -5.83 -4.25
C HIS A 161 10.13 -5.76 -5.53
N LEU A 162 9.54 -6.17 -6.65
CA LEU A 162 10.15 -6.13 -7.97
C LEU A 162 9.37 -5.13 -8.83
N GLU A 163 10.02 -4.06 -9.26
CA GLU A 163 9.42 -3.05 -10.11
C GLU A 163 10.19 -2.86 -11.41
N LYS A 164 9.45 -2.87 -12.53
CA LYS A 164 9.96 -2.64 -13.89
C LYS A 164 11.09 -3.58 -14.31
N CYS A 165 11.23 -4.71 -13.62
CA CYS A 165 12.19 -5.75 -13.98
C CYS A 165 11.73 -6.56 -15.21
N ASN A 166 12.69 -7.10 -15.96
CA ASN A 166 12.46 -7.70 -17.28
C ASN A 166 12.54 -9.24 -17.28
N MET A 167 12.32 -9.88 -16.13
CA MET A 167 12.32 -11.34 -15.98
C MET A 167 11.05 -11.99 -16.53
N SER A 168 11.15 -13.27 -16.91
CA SER A 168 10.03 -14.11 -17.38
C SER A 168 9.26 -14.82 -16.26
N ASP A 169 9.92 -15.10 -15.16
CA ASP A 169 9.43 -15.96 -14.07
C ASP A 169 10.02 -15.53 -12.71
N LEU A 170 9.53 -16.18 -11.65
CA LEU A 170 9.96 -15.97 -10.27
C LEU A 170 10.64 -17.22 -9.70
N ASP A 171 11.13 -18.13 -10.53
CA ASP A 171 11.66 -19.43 -10.10
C ASP A 171 12.82 -19.31 -9.10
N PRO A 172 13.72 -18.31 -9.18
CA PRO A 172 14.74 -18.10 -8.16
C PRO A 172 14.18 -17.90 -6.74
N LEU A 173 12.94 -17.43 -6.58
CA LEU A 173 12.34 -17.22 -5.26
C LEU A 173 11.84 -18.52 -4.60
N LYS A 174 11.81 -19.64 -5.33
CA LYS A 174 11.27 -20.93 -4.85
C LYS A 174 11.98 -21.45 -3.60
N THR A 175 13.25 -21.10 -3.41
CA THR A 175 14.07 -21.56 -2.28
C THR A 175 14.05 -20.58 -1.10
N CYS A 176 13.41 -19.43 -1.23
CA CYS A 176 13.26 -18.44 -0.16
C CYS A 176 12.16 -18.85 0.83
N GLY A 177 12.42 -19.86 1.65
CA GLY A 177 11.42 -20.48 2.53
C GLY A 177 10.76 -19.52 3.54
N ALA A 178 11.44 -18.45 3.95
CA ALA A 178 10.91 -17.45 4.89
C ALA A 178 10.02 -16.37 4.24
N LEU A 179 9.78 -16.44 2.92
CA LEU A 179 9.10 -15.38 2.18
C LEU A 179 7.63 -15.26 2.60
N GLU A 180 7.25 -14.08 3.09
CA GLU A 180 5.90 -13.74 3.56
C GLU A 180 5.13 -12.87 2.56
N SER A 181 5.83 -12.04 1.77
CA SER A 181 5.20 -11.10 0.83
C SER A 181 5.98 -10.95 -0.48
N VAL A 182 5.26 -11.04 -1.60
CA VAL A 182 5.80 -10.80 -2.94
C VAL A 182 4.99 -9.73 -3.65
N THR A 183 5.68 -8.69 -4.14
CA THR A 183 5.10 -7.67 -5.01
C THR A 183 5.87 -7.63 -6.32
N ALA A 184 5.15 -7.73 -7.45
CA ALA A 184 5.68 -7.51 -8.79
C ALA A 184 4.87 -6.41 -9.48
N ARG A 185 5.52 -5.32 -9.88
CA ARG A 185 4.89 -4.15 -10.50
C ARG A 185 5.56 -3.82 -11.83
N ALA A 186 4.77 -3.66 -12.88
CA ALA A 186 5.26 -3.27 -14.21
C ALA A 186 6.35 -4.21 -14.78
N CYS A 187 6.43 -5.46 -14.32
CA CYS A 187 7.31 -6.49 -14.87
C CYS A 187 6.65 -7.07 -16.13
N LYS A 188 6.71 -6.32 -17.24
CA LYS A 188 5.94 -6.60 -18.47
C LYS A 188 6.26 -7.94 -19.12
N ARG A 189 7.45 -8.51 -18.87
CA ARG A 189 7.86 -9.84 -19.35
C ARG A 189 7.54 -10.99 -18.40
N LEU A 190 7.11 -10.71 -17.17
CA LEU A 190 6.73 -11.76 -16.22
C LEU A 190 5.50 -12.51 -16.76
N ARG A 191 5.65 -13.80 -17.05
CA ARG A 191 4.61 -14.69 -17.58
C ARG A 191 4.19 -15.76 -16.57
N SER A 192 5.12 -16.18 -15.72
CA SER A 192 4.96 -17.28 -14.77
C SER A 192 5.24 -16.82 -13.34
N ILE A 193 4.47 -17.35 -12.39
CA ILE A 193 4.73 -17.21 -10.95
C ILE A 193 4.95 -18.58 -10.27
N CYS A 194 5.33 -19.61 -11.03
CA CYS A 194 5.52 -20.97 -10.51
C CYS A 194 6.53 -21.04 -9.37
N GLY A 195 7.56 -20.19 -9.37
CA GLY A 195 8.49 -20.03 -8.25
C GLY A 195 7.86 -19.64 -6.91
N LEU A 196 6.61 -19.18 -6.88
CA LEU A 196 5.89 -18.94 -5.62
C LEU A 196 5.24 -20.20 -5.05
N GLY A 197 5.19 -21.28 -5.83
CA GLY A 197 4.61 -22.55 -5.40
C GLY A 197 5.40 -23.15 -4.23
N ASN A 198 4.67 -23.64 -3.23
CA ASN A 198 5.17 -24.25 -1.98
C ASN A 198 5.80 -23.31 -0.95
N LEU A 199 5.73 -21.98 -1.11
CA LEU A 199 6.18 -21.04 -0.07
C LEU A 199 5.23 -21.08 1.14
N LYS A 200 5.63 -21.82 2.19
CA LYS A 200 4.76 -22.16 3.34
C LYS A 200 4.40 -20.98 4.24
N HIS A 201 5.15 -19.89 4.16
CA HIS A 201 4.95 -18.68 4.94
C HIS A 201 4.37 -17.52 4.11
N LEU A 202 4.09 -17.72 2.82
CA LEU A 202 3.61 -16.67 1.92
C LEU A 202 2.18 -16.26 2.27
N LYS A 203 2.03 -15.03 2.77
CA LYS A 203 0.75 -14.43 3.20
C LYS A 203 0.18 -13.46 2.17
N GLN A 204 1.04 -12.82 1.38
CA GLN A 204 0.62 -11.74 0.49
C GLN A 204 1.27 -11.83 -0.89
N VAL A 205 0.44 -11.73 -1.93
CA VAL A 205 0.89 -11.63 -3.33
C VAL A 205 0.23 -10.45 -3.99
N THR A 206 1.04 -9.52 -4.53
CA THR A 206 0.58 -8.41 -5.35
C THR A 206 1.24 -8.47 -6.72
N ILE A 207 0.45 -8.54 -7.79
CA ILE A 207 0.90 -8.54 -9.17
C ILE A 207 0.17 -7.41 -9.91
N ARG A 208 0.93 -6.43 -10.41
CA ARG A 208 0.37 -5.25 -11.07
C ARG A 208 1.07 -4.95 -12.40
N HIS A 209 0.30 -4.71 -13.46
CA HIS A 209 0.82 -4.41 -14.80
C HIS A 209 1.85 -5.47 -15.29
N CYS A 210 1.59 -6.74 -15.01
CA CYS A 210 2.44 -7.86 -15.44
C CYS A 210 1.70 -8.72 -16.48
N GLY A 211 2.45 -9.51 -17.25
CA GLY A 211 1.89 -10.39 -18.29
C GLY A 211 1.59 -11.81 -17.82
N VAL A 212 1.34 -12.00 -16.52
CA VAL A 212 1.05 -13.31 -15.91
C VAL A 212 -0.25 -13.86 -16.49
N SER A 213 -0.24 -15.12 -16.91
CA SER A 213 -1.39 -15.76 -17.55
C SER A 213 -2.13 -16.77 -16.67
N ARG A 214 -1.44 -17.31 -15.66
CA ARG A 214 -1.96 -18.30 -14.71
C ARG A 214 -1.42 -18.00 -13.32
N ILE A 215 -2.22 -18.29 -12.29
CA ILE A 215 -1.86 -18.12 -10.89
C ILE A 215 -2.00 -19.43 -10.08
N ASP A 216 -2.12 -20.58 -10.76
CA ASP A 216 -2.39 -21.89 -10.15
C ASP A 216 -1.33 -22.31 -9.11
N ALA A 217 -0.11 -21.78 -9.23
CA ALA A 217 0.98 -21.98 -8.26
C ALA A 217 0.60 -21.56 -6.82
N LEU A 218 -0.33 -20.61 -6.67
CA LEU A 218 -0.80 -20.13 -5.37
C LEU A 218 -1.55 -21.21 -4.58
N ARG A 219 -2.10 -22.25 -5.24
CA ARG A 219 -2.78 -23.40 -4.59
C ARG A 219 -1.92 -24.00 -3.48
N ALA A 220 -0.60 -24.00 -3.65
CA ALA A 220 0.35 -24.61 -2.74
C ALA A 220 0.79 -23.70 -1.58
N CYS A 221 0.15 -22.55 -1.38
CA CYS A 221 0.45 -21.55 -0.34
C CYS A 221 -0.63 -21.59 0.77
N PRO A 222 -0.48 -22.41 1.82
CA PRO A 222 -1.55 -22.73 2.77
C PRO A 222 -1.96 -21.57 3.70
N VAL A 223 -1.11 -20.54 3.82
CA VAL A 223 -1.33 -19.38 4.69
C VAL A 223 -1.58 -18.08 3.90
N LEU A 224 -1.89 -18.20 2.61
CA LEU A 224 -2.11 -17.03 1.75
C LEU A 224 -3.40 -16.30 2.16
N GLU A 225 -3.25 -15.06 2.60
CA GLU A 225 -4.33 -14.24 3.18
C GLU A 225 -4.80 -13.16 2.20
N SER A 226 -3.91 -12.63 1.37
CA SER A 226 -4.16 -11.48 0.50
C SER A 226 -3.63 -11.69 -0.91
N VAL A 227 -4.50 -11.57 -1.90
CA VAL A 227 -4.14 -11.57 -3.33
C VAL A 227 -4.62 -10.28 -3.99
N ARG A 228 -3.70 -9.55 -4.64
CA ARG A 228 -3.98 -8.36 -5.43
C ARG A 228 -3.49 -8.54 -6.85
N LEU A 229 -4.40 -8.43 -7.81
CA LEU A 229 -4.15 -8.56 -9.24
C LEU A 229 -4.68 -7.29 -9.91
N GLU A 230 -3.80 -6.53 -10.55
CA GLU A 230 -4.17 -5.26 -11.20
C GLU A 230 -3.57 -5.20 -12.60
N TYR A 231 -4.37 -4.84 -13.61
CA TYR A 231 -3.93 -4.72 -15.00
C TYR A 231 -3.20 -5.98 -15.53
N CYS A 232 -3.65 -7.16 -15.10
CA CYS A 232 -3.12 -8.45 -15.55
C CYS A 232 -3.94 -8.99 -16.73
N ASN A 233 -3.92 -8.26 -17.85
CA ASN A 233 -4.83 -8.50 -19.00
C ASN A 233 -4.65 -9.85 -19.70
N ARG A 234 -3.60 -10.61 -19.37
CA ARG A 234 -3.33 -11.95 -19.91
C ARG A 234 -3.82 -13.07 -19.00
N LEU A 235 -4.30 -12.74 -17.80
CA LEU A 235 -4.77 -13.72 -16.83
C LEU A 235 -6.01 -14.42 -17.38
N LYS A 236 -5.97 -15.75 -17.49
CA LYS A 236 -7.07 -16.54 -18.06
C LYS A 236 -8.13 -16.91 -17.04
N SER A 237 -7.72 -17.17 -15.80
CA SER A 237 -8.61 -17.64 -14.74
C SER A 237 -8.06 -17.25 -13.36
N ALA A 238 -8.99 -17.02 -12.43
CA ALA A 238 -8.70 -16.82 -11.02
C ALA A 238 -9.28 -17.97 -10.15
N SER A 239 -9.64 -19.11 -10.75
CA SER A 239 -10.29 -20.26 -10.07
C SER A 239 -9.58 -20.73 -8.81
N VAL A 240 -8.24 -20.68 -8.78
CA VAL A 240 -7.43 -21.05 -7.61
C VAL A 240 -7.80 -20.29 -6.34
N LEU A 241 -8.36 -19.07 -6.45
CA LEU A 241 -8.71 -18.26 -5.28
C LEU A 241 -9.77 -18.94 -4.38
N ALA A 242 -10.68 -19.73 -4.97
CA ALA A 242 -11.70 -20.47 -4.23
C ALA A 242 -11.13 -21.57 -3.33
N GLU A 243 -9.89 -22.00 -3.58
CA GLU A 243 -9.24 -23.10 -2.87
C GLU A 243 -8.35 -22.62 -1.71
N LEU A 244 -8.20 -21.29 -1.56
CA LEU A 244 -7.32 -20.70 -0.56
C LEU A 244 -8.07 -20.50 0.77
N ASP A 245 -7.92 -21.45 1.68
CA ASP A 245 -8.67 -21.52 2.95
C ASP A 245 -8.47 -20.34 3.92
N LYS A 246 -7.39 -19.55 3.75
CA LYS A 246 -7.05 -18.39 4.60
C LYS A 246 -7.27 -17.05 3.90
N LEU A 247 -7.67 -17.07 2.63
CA LEU A 247 -7.84 -15.88 1.81
C LEU A 247 -8.97 -15.02 2.37
N ASN A 248 -8.60 -13.83 2.84
CA ASN A 248 -9.52 -12.86 3.44
C ASN A 248 -9.56 -11.55 2.66
N PHE A 249 -8.55 -11.26 1.84
CA PHE A 249 -8.50 -10.07 0.99
C PHE A 249 -8.27 -10.46 -0.47
N VAL A 250 -9.18 -10.01 -1.34
CA VAL A 250 -9.02 -10.14 -2.79
C VAL A 250 -9.21 -8.79 -3.47
N SER A 251 -8.27 -8.43 -4.33
CA SER A 251 -8.39 -7.28 -5.21
C SER A 251 -8.13 -7.72 -6.65
N ILE A 252 -9.11 -7.55 -7.54
CA ILE A 252 -8.97 -7.84 -8.97
C ILE A 252 -9.43 -6.61 -9.75
N GLN A 253 -8.50 -5.92 -10.39
CA GLN A 253 -8.75 -4.63 -11.03
C GLN A 253 -8.23 -4.62 -12.46
N PHE A 254 -9.08 -4.25 -13.42
CA PHE A 254 -8.72 -4.12 -14.83
C PHE A 254 -8.00 -5.36 -15.38
N CYS A 255 -8.41 -6.57 -14.97
CA CYS A 255 -7.80 -7.83 -15.39
C CYS A 255 -8.46 -8.44 -16.65
N GLY A 256 -9.19 -7.64 -17.43
CA GLY A 256 -9.90 -8.13 -18.61
C GLY A 256 -11.09 -9.03 -18.25
N SER A 257 -11.34 -10.06 -19.06
CA SER A 257 -12.49 -10.97 -18.95
C SER A 257 -12.31 -12.08 -17.91
N VAL A 258 -11.46 -11.90 -16.89
CA VAL A 258 -11.26 -12.89 -15.84
C VAL A 258 -12.59 -13.12 -15.11
N ASP A 259 -13.05 -14.37 -15.09
CA ASP A 259 -14.26 -14.74 -14.35
C ASP A 259 -14.06 -14.54 -12.84
N ILE A 260 -14.84 -13.63 -12.28
CA ILE A 260 -14.87 -13.28 -10.86
C ILE A 260 -15.96 -14.03 -10.08
N GLY A 261 -16.74 -14.90 -10.74
CA GLY A 261 -17.70 -15.80 -10.09
C GLY A 261 -17.03 -16.73 -9.06
N VAL A 262 -15.73 -16.98 -9.21
CA VAL A 262 -14.90 -17.70 -8.23
C VAL A 262 -15.02 -17.15 -6.80
N LEU A 263 -15.27 -15.85 -6.64
CA LEU A 263 -15.32 -15.19 -5.33
C LEU A 263 -16.47 -15.69 -4.45
N GLN A 264 -17.53 -16.23 -5.05
CA GLN A 264 -18.65 -16.81 -4.31
C GLN A 264 -18.22 -17.99 -3.43
N ASN A 265 -17.14 -18.67 -3.80
CA ASN A 265 -16.60 -19.82 -3.08
C ASN A 265 -15.52 -19.44 -2.06
N CYS A 266 -15.12 -18.16 -1.97
CA CYS A 266 -14.12 -17.68 -1.00
C CYS A 266 -14.75 -17.50 0.39
N LYS A 267 -14.86 -18.60 1.16
CA LYS A 267 -15.63 -18.66 2.43
C LYS A 267 -15.18 -17.69 3.53
N LYS A 268 -13.91 -17.26 3.55
CA LYS A 268 -13.36 -16.35 4.57
C LYS A 268 -13.11 -14.94 4.06
N LEU A 269 -13.64 -14.60 2.89
CA LEU A 269 -13.46 -13.29 2.29
C LEU A 269 -14.05 -12.20 3.22
N ALA A 270 -13.16 -11.34 3.72
CA ALA A 270 -13.48 -10.22 4.59
C ALA A 270 -13.46 -8.90 3.82
N SER A 271 -12.62 -8.77 2.80
CA SER A 271 -12.51 -7.57 2.00
C SER A 271 -12.37 -7.90 0.52
N VAL A 272 -13.15 -7.22 -0.31
CA VAL A 272 -13.10 -7.36 -1.77
C VAL A 272 -13.00 -6.01 -2.47
N SER A 273 -12.10 -5.93 -3.46
CA SER A 273 -11.99 -4.79 -4.37
C SER A 273 -12.06 -5.26 -5.82
N LEU A 274 -13.06 -4.78 -6.56
CA LEU A 274 -13.24 -5.09 -7.97
C LEU A 274 -13.22 -3.81 -8.78
N ALA A 275 -12.46 -3.80 -9.88
CA ALA A 275 -12.48 -2.66 -10.79
C ALA A 275 -12.45 -3.02 -12.28
N GLY A 276 -13.14 -2.22 -13.10
CA GLY A 276 -13.07 -2.32 -14.56
C GLY A 276 -13.86 -3.48 -15.17
N TYR A 277 -14.90 -3.95 -14.49
CA TYR A 277 -15.80 -4.99 -14.98
C TYR A 277 -17.11 -4.41 -15.51
N GLU A 278 -17.09 -3.87 -16.73
CA GLU A 278 -18.28 -3.25 -17.35
C GLU A 278 -19.42 -4.26 -17.62
N SER A 279 -19.10 -5.55 -17.77
CA SER A 279 -20.08 -6.62 -17.93
C SER A 279 -20.70 -7.12 -16.62
N LEU A 280 -20.13 -6.75 -15.46
CA LEU A 280 -20.66 -7.15 -14.15
C LEU A 280 -21.88 -6.29 -13.82
N THR A 281 -23.08 -6.82 -14.04
CA THR A 281 -24.36 -6.10 -13.84
C THR A 281 -24.94 -6.25 -12.43
N SER A 282 -24.56 -7.29 -11.68
CA SER A 282 -24.95 -7.53 -10.28
C SER A 282 -23.75 -7.93 -9.42
N LEU A 283 -23.90 -7.88 -8.10
CA LEU A 283 -22.90 -8.35 -7.14
C LEU A 283 -23.18 -9.76 -6.62
N ASP A 284 -23.90 -10.60 -7.37
CA ASP A 284 -24.26 -11.96 -6.92
C ASP A 284 -23.04 -12.85 -6.63
N VAL A 285 -21.88 -12.52 -7.21
CA VAL A 285 -20.59 -13.14 -6.90
C VAL A 285 -20.17 -12.98 -5.42
N LEU A 286 -20.79 -12.07 -4.68
CA LEU A 286 -20.56 -11.83 -3.24
C LEU A 286 -21.69 -12.37 -2.36
N LYS A 287 -22.69 -13.04 -2.95
CA LYS A 287 -23.82 -13.58 -2.21
C LYS A 287 -23.34 -14.67 -1.26
N GLY A 288 -23.66 -14.53 0.02
CA GLY A 288 -23.24 -15.48 1.06
C GLY A 288 -21.85 -15.22 1.64
N SER A 289 -21.17 -14.12 1.27
CA SER A 289 -19.93 -13.68 1.93
C SER A 289 -20.21 -13.11 3.33
N VAL A 290 -20.60 -13.98 4.27
CA VAL A 290 -21.06 -13.60 5.62
C VAL A 290 -20.01 -12.92 6.49
N HIS A 291 -18.72 -13.09 6.16
CA HIS A 291 -17.60 -12.45 6.83
C HIS A 291 -17.15 -11.13 6.19
N LEU A 292 -17.79 -10.71 5.09
CA LEU A 292 -17.41 -9.51 4.36
C LEU A 292 -17.65 -8.26 5.22
N THR A 293 -16.57 -7.53 5.51
CA THR A 293 -16.55 -6.27 6.25
C THR A 293 -16.35 -5.07 5.33
N GLU A 294 -15.69 -5.26 4.17
CA GLU A 294 -15.37 -4.17 3.24
C GLU A 294 -15.61 -4.57 1.78
N VAL A 295 -16.30 -3.70 1.04
CA VAL A 295 -16.50 -3.83 -0.41
C VAL A 295 -16.13 -2.53 -1.11
N SER A 296 -15.29 -2.61 -2.15
CA SER A 296 -14.99 -1.50 -3.06
C SER A 296 -15.21 -1.93 -4.51
N ILE A 297 -16.17 -1.31 -5.19
CA ILE A 297 -16.49 -1.58 -6.60
C ILE A 297 -16.23 -0.32 -7.41
N GLU A 298 -15.37 -0.41 -8.41
CA GLU A 298 -14.91 0.75 -9.18
C GLU A 298 -15.08 0.51 -10.67
N HIS A 299 -15.62 1.46 -11.42
CA HIS A 299 -15.76 1.37 -12.88
C HIS A 299 -16.37 0.04 -13.36
N CYS A 300 -17.44 -0.42 -12.69
CA CYS A 300 -18.16 -1.65 -13.05
C CYS A 300 -19.57 -1.33 -13.58
N GLY A 301 -20.16 -2.29 -14.31
CA GLY A 301 -21.48 -2.16 -14.93
C GLY A 301 -22.67 -2.40 -14.00
N ILE A 302 -22.45 -2.40 -12.68
CA ILE A 302 -23.46 -2.82 -11.70
C ILE A 302 -24.67 -1.89 -11.74
N ILE A 303 -25.88 -2.47 -11.66
CA ILE A 303 -27.15 -1.73 -11.68
C ILE A 303 -27.68 -1.53 -10.24
N GLY A 304 -27.40 -2.49 -9.37
CA GLY A 304 -27.81 -2.52 -7.96
C GLY A 304 -26.84 -3.35 -7.11
N VAL A 305 -27.09 -3.39 -5.80
CA VAL A 305 -26.19 -4.01 -4.80
C VAL A 305 -26.92 -4.99 -3.89
N ASP A 306 -28.06 -5.55 -4.34
CA ASP A 306 -28.96 -6.39 -3.55
C ASP A 306 -28.27 -7.57 -2.87
N ALA A 307 -27.25 -8.15 -3.52
CA ALA A 307 -26.46 -9.25 -2.97
C ALA A 307 -25.81 -8.92 -1.60
N LEU A 308 -25.48 -7.64 -1.35
CA LEU A 308 -24.86 -7.18 -0.11
C LEU A 308 -25.78 -7.29 1.11
N LYS A 309 -27.08 -7.48 0.91
CA LYS A 309 -28.03 -7.77 2.01
C LYS A 309 -27.65 -9.05 2.77
N SER A 310 -26.94 -9.96 2.11
CA SER A 310 -26.43 -11.21 2.70
C SER A 310 -25.10 -11.07 3.43
N CYS A 311 -24.58 -9.84 3.59
CA CYS A 311 -23.29 -9.53 4.23
C CYS A 311 -23.49 -8.79 5.57
N PRO A 312 -23.94 -9.45 6.65
CA PRO A 312 -24.32 -8.80 7.90
C PRO A 312 -23.15 -8.14 8.65
N MET A 313 -21.91 -8.52 8.32
CA MET A 313 -20.70 -7.97 8.91
C MET A 313 -20.17 -6.73 8.18
N LEU A 314 -20.83 -6.29 7.10
CA LEU A 314 -20.35 -5.20 6.25
C LEU A 314 -20.27 -3.89 7.04
N GLU A 315 -19.08 -3.30 7.08
CA GLU A 315 -18.80 -2.04 7.76
C GLU A 315 -18.58 -0.88 6.78
N LYS A 316 -18.03 -1.17 5.59
CA LYS A 316 -17.68 -0.17 4.58
C LYS A 316 -18.11 -0.60 3.20
N ALA A 317 -18.81 0.30 2.49
CA ALA A 317 -19.16 0.12 1.09
C ALA A 317 -18.70 1.34 0.28
N ASN A 318 -17.91 1.08 -0.77
CA ASN A 318 -17.39 2.10 -1.68
C ASN A 318 -17.78 1.77 -3.12
N PHE A 319 -18.37 2.74 -3.82
CA PHE A 319 -18.77 2.62 -5.22
C PHE A 319 -18.23 3.81 -5.99
N VAL A 320 -17.35 3.58 -6.96
CA VAL A 320 -16.71 4.64 -7.76
C VAL A 320 -16.97 4.40 -9.23
N GLY A 321 -17.40 5.41 -9.99
CA GLY A 321 -17.53 5.30 -11.45
C GLY A 321 -18.49 4.21 -11.94
N CYS A 322 -19.38 3.70 -11.09
CA CYS A 322 -20.38 2.69 -11.46
C CYS A 322 -21.57 3.41 -12.09
N ASN A 323 -21.43 3.83 -13.35
CA ASN A 323 -22.36 4.74 -14.01
C ASN A 323 -23.77 4.18 -14.22
N ARG A 324 -23.95 2.86 -14.13
CA ARG A 324 -25.25 2.19 -14.21
C ARG A 324 -25.92 1.96 -12.85
N LEU A 325 -25.24 2.25 -11.75
CA LEU A 325 -25.75 2.04 -10.40
C LEU A 325 -26.90 3.02 -10.14
N THR A 326 -28.11 2.50 -9.99
CA THR A 326 -29.32 3.34 -9.88
C THR A 326 -29.76 3.57 -8.44
N THR A 327 -29.55 2.59 -7.58
CA THR A 327 -29.94 2.60 -6.17
C THR A 327 -28.89 1.89 -5.31
N LEU A 328 -28.97 2.08 -3.99
CA LEU A 328 -28.21 1.31 -3.00
C LEU A 328 -29.09 0.27 -2.29
N ASN A 329 -30.12 -0.23 -2.98
CA ASN A 329 -30.93 -1.34 -2.48
C ASN A 329 -30.02 -2.57 -2.31
N GLY A 330 -30.08 -3.20 -1.14
CA GLY A 330 -29.11 -4.18 -0.65
C GLY A 330 -28.34 -3.73 0.60
N LEU A 331 -28.27 -2.43 0.87
CA LEU A 331 -27.64 -1.91 2.09
C LEU A 331 -28.63 -1.71 3.25
N GLU A 332 -29.93 -1.97 3.07
CA GLU A 332 -30.96 -1.69 4.08
C GLU A 332 -30.67 -2.38 5.40
N GLY A 333 -30.75 -1.63 6.49
CA GLY A 333 -30.74 -2.17 7.85
C GLY A 333 -29.45 -2.91 8.23
N LEU A 334 -28.37 -2.80 7.45
CA LEU A 334 -27.13 -3.51 7.74
C LEU A 334 -26.60 -3.08 9.13
N PRO A 335 -26.46 -4.02 10.08
CA PRO A 335 -26.32 -3.67 11.50
C PRO A 335 -24.94 -3.10 11.83
N ARG A 336 -23.94 -3.32 10.97
CA ARG A 336 -22.55 -2.89 11.18
C ARG A 336 -22.07 -1.83 10.19
N LEU A 337 -22.89 -1.43 9.22
CA LEU A 337 -22.47 -0.50 8.18
C LEU A 337 -22.21 0.88 8.78
N LYS A 338 -20.94 1.30 8.74
CA LYS A 338 -20.45 2.56 9.31
C LYS A 338 -20.19 3.60 8.23
N ARG A 339 -19.70 3.18 7.06
CA ARG A 339 -19.27 4.10 6.00
C ARG A 339 -19.81 3.71 4.64
N VAL A 340 -20.43 4.67 3.97
CA VAL A 340 -20.84 4.55 2.56
C VAL A 340 -20.22 5.70 1.78
N THR A 341 -19.48 5.36 0.74
CA THR A 341 -18.90 6.32 -0.21
C THR A 341 -19.39 5.98 -1.61
N VAL A 342 -19.97 6.97 -2.29
CA VAL A 342 -20.38 6.84 -3.68
C VAL A 342 -19.83 8.02 -4.48
N VAL A 343 -19.06 7.74 -5.53
CA VAL A 343 -18.38 8.75 -6.34
C VAL A 343 -18.64 8.46 -7.81
N LEU A 344 -18.95 9.48 -8.60
CA LEU A 344 -19.09 9.35 -10.06
C LEU A 344 -20.07 8.25 -10.48
N CYS A 345 -21.14 8.02 -9.73
CA CYS A 345 -22.19 7.07 -10.10
C CYS A 345 -23.34 7.83 -10.77
N GLY A 346 -23.19 8.03 -12.09
CA GLY A 346 -24.02 8.96 -12.85
C GLY A 346 -25.51 8.66 -12.86
N ALA A 347 -25.95 7.41 -12.71
CA ALA A 347 -27.37 7.01 -12.68
C ALA A 347 -27.98 6.93 -11.27
N LEU A 348 -27.18 7.14 -10.21
CA LEU A 348 -27.67 7.00 -8.84
C LEU A 348 -28.65 8.13 -8.52
N PHE A 349 -29.91 7.78 -8.25
CA PHE A 349 -30.97 8.76 -8.02
C PHE A 349 -31.47 8.80 -6.57
N THR A 350 -31.19 7.77 -5.76
CA THR A 350 -31.57 7.74 -4.33
C THR A 350 -30.55 6.99 -3.48
N VAL A 351 -30.46 7.41 -2.22
CA VAL A 351 -29.68 6.74 -1.15
C VAL A 351 -30.55 6.38 0.05
N ASP A 352 -31.89 6.41 -0.11
CA ASP A 352 -32.83 6.35 1.02
C ASP A 352 -32.68 5.14 1.93
N LYS A 353 -32.29 4.02 1.32
CA LYS A 353 -32.06 2.74 1.98
C LYS A 353 -30.89 2.77 2.96
N VAL A 354 -29.88 3.58 2.68
CA VAL A 354 -28.75 3.81 3.60
C VAL A 354 -29.21 4.51 4.89
N GLY A 355 -30.27 5.32 4.83
CA GLY A 355 -30.90 5.97 5.99
C GLY A 355 -31.53 5.01 7.01
N THR A 356 -31.56 3.71 6.71
CA THR A 356 -32.07 2.66 7.63
C THR A 356 -30.96 1.95 8.41
N CYS A 357 -29.68 2.24 8.13
CA CYS A 357 -28.54 1.58 8.79
C CYS A 357 -28.29 2.16 10.18
N PRO A 358 -28.48 1.40 11.27
CA PRO A 358 -28.47 1.97 12.63
C PRO A 358 -27.11 2.48 13.08
N ARG A 359 -26.01 1.99 12.48
CA ARG A 359 -24.62 2.34 12.86
C ARG A 359 -23.91 3.23 11.84
N LEU A 360 -24.62 3.82 10.88
CA LEU A 360 -23.98 4.66 9.87
C LEU A 360 -23.36 5.90 10.53
N GLU A 361 -22.06 6.10 10.31
CA GLU A 361 -21.25 7.18 10.87
C GLU A 361 -20.84 8.20 9.80
N GLU A 362 -20.53 7.73 8.59
CA GLU A 362 -20.07 8.58 7.48
C GLU A 362 -20.78 8.26 6.17
N LEU A 363 -21.25 9.31 5.50
CA LEU A 363 -21.81 9.23 4.15
C LEU A 363 -21.10 10.24 3.25
N ALA A 364 -20.54 9.77 2.14
CA ALA A 364 -19.96 10.62 1.11
C ALA A 364 -20.63 10.32 -0.24
N ILE A 365 -21.19 11.34 -0.88
CA ILE A 365 -21.80 11.25 -2.22
C ILE A 365 -21.20 12.34 -3.08
N LYS A 366 -20.46 11.96 -4.12
CA LYS A 366 -19.71 12.90 -4.96
C LYS A 366 -20.03 12.67 -6.43
N GLN A 367 -20.35 13.74 -7.14
CA GLN A 367 -20.63 13.73 -8.58
C GLN A 367 -21.70 12.68 -8.96
N CYS A 368 -22.73 12.55 -8.11
CA CYS A 368 -23.90 11.70 -8.34
C CYS A 368 -25.09 12.60 -8.65
N TYR A 369 -25.27 12.92 -9.93
CA TYR A 369 -26.05 14.07 -10.36
C TYR A 369 -27.57 13.91 -10.23
N TYR A 370 -28.11 12.71 -9.98
CA TYR A 370 -29.56 12.53 -9.81
C TYR A 370 -30.01 12.42 -8.35
N VAL A 371 -29.08 12.31 -7.39
CA VAL A 371 -29.44 12.29 -5.96
C VAL A 371 -29.99 13.66 -5.56
N SER A 372 -31.27 13.67 -5.17
CA SER A 372 -32.04 14.89 -4.92
C SER A 372 -32.56 15.03 -3.48
N SER A 373 -32.68 13.92 -2.73
CA SER A 373 -33.26 13.89 -1.38
C SER A 373 -32.35 13.17 -0.39
N LEU A 374 -32.38 13.63 0.85
CA LEU A 374 -31.68 13.07 2.02
C LEU A 374 -32.61 12.88 3.21
N GLU A 375 -33.94 12.92 3.00
CA GLU A 375 -34.93 12.99 4.07
C GLU A 375 -34.86 11.81 5.03
N THR A 376 -34.46 10.64 4.54
CA THR A 376 -34.29 9.41 5.33
C THR A 376 -33.13 9.49 6.33
N LEU A 377 -32.14 10.35 6.10
CA LEU A 377 -30.97 10.46 6.98
C LEU A 377 -31.30 11.05 8.36
N LYS A 378 -32.41 11.80 8.49
CA LYS A 378 -32.84 12.44 9.76
C LYS A 378 -32.99 11.47 10.94
N ARG A 379 -33.08 10.17 10.67
CA ARG A 379 -33.25 9.10 11.66
C ARG A 379 -31.92 8.56 12.19
N LEU A 380 -30.80 8.90 11.55
CA LEU A 380 -29.49 8.32 11.85
C LEU A 380 -28.86 8.96 13.09
N ARG A 381 -28.89 8.22 14.20
CA ARG A 381 -28.38 8.71 15.50
C ARG A 381 -26.86 8.72 15.61
N HIS A 382 -26.15 7.93 14.79
CA HIS A 382 -24.70 7.80 14.83
C HIS A 382 -23.98 8.54 13.69
N LEU A 383 -24.73 9.17 12.77
CA LEU A 383 -24.16 9.88 11.63
C LEU A 383 -23.38 11.09 12.13
N ARG A 384 -22.07 11.10 11.88
CA ARG A 384 -21.12 12.14 12.32
C ARG A 384 -20.67 13.03 11.19
N LYS A 385 -20.62 12.47 9.97
CA LYS A 385 -20.00 13.10 8.81
C LYS A 385 -20.83 12.91 7.55
N VAL A 386 -21.14 14.01 6.86
CA VAL A 386 -21.75 13.99 5.53
C VAL A 386 -20.91 14.83 4.57
N GLU A 387 -20.51 14.27 3.45
CA GLU A 387 -19.87 14.98 2.34
C GLU A 387 -20.73 14.86 1.09
N LEU A 388 -21.17 15.99 0.54
CA LEU A 388 -21.86 16.06 -0.75
C LEU A 388 -21.04 16.92 -1.70
N GLU A 389 -20.75 16.39 -2.88
CA GLU A 389 -20.04 17.12 -3.93
C GLU A 389 -20.80 16.96 -5.25
N GLY A 390 -21.11 18.05 -5.95
CA GLY A 390 -21.72 17.99 -7.29
C GLY A 390 -23.04 17.21 -7.35
N CYS A 391 -23.88 17.26 -6.30
CA CYS A 391 -25.17 16.59 -6.24
C CYS A 391 -26.32 17.56 -6.55
N ARG A 392 -27.49 17.04 -6.94
CA ARG A 392 -28.72 17.84 -7.20
C ARG A 392 -29.67 17.89 -5.98
N VAL A 393 -29.14 17.69 -4.78
CA VAL A 393 -29.90 17.82 -3.53
C VAL A 393 -30.48 19.23 -3.42
N THR A 394 -31.77 19.32 -3.12
CA THR A 394 -32.49 20.61 -3.02
C THR A 394 -32.74 21.05 -1.58
N ASN A 395 -32.84 20.11 -0.66
CA ASN A 395 -33.10 20.34 0.76
C ASN A 395 -32.11 19.53 1.63
N VAL A 396 -31.51 20.20 2.61
CA VAL A 396 -30.54 19.61 3.57
C VAL A 396 -31.01 19.72 5.03
N ASP A 397 -32.23 20.17 5.29
CA ASP A 397 -32.79 20.34 6.64
C ASP A 397 -32.83 19.03 7.41
N ALA A 398 -33.03 17.90 6.71
CA ALA A 398 -32.97 16.57 7.30
C ALA A 398 -31.65 16.32 8.05
N LEU A 399 -30.53 16.85 7.56
CA LEU A 399 -29.22 16.71 8.18
C LEU A 399 -29.16 17.44 9.54
N SER A 400 -29.85 18.58 9.68
CA SER A 400 -29.89 19.34 10.94
C SER A 400 -30.55 18.56 12.09
N LYS A 401 -31.37 17.56 11.75
CA LYS A 401 -32.09 16.69 12.70
C LYS A 401 -31.28 15.48 13.18
N CYS A 402 -30.11 15.23 12.59
CA CYS A 402 -29.21 14.15 12.99
C CYS A 402 -28.48 14.52 14.30
N PRO A 403 -28.70 13.81 15.42
CA PRO A 403 -28.26 14.27 16.74
C PRO A 403 -26.73 14.23 16.94
N SER A 404 -26.03 13.33 16.25
CA SER A 404 -24.57 13.18 16.37
C SER A 404 -23.79 13.85 15.23
N LEU A 405 -24.46 14.58 14.34
CA LEU A 405 -23.82 15.14 13.15
C LEU A 405 -22.89 16.29 13.55
N ARG A 406 -21.62 16.19 13.16
CA ARG A 406 -20.57 17.16 13.52
C ARG A 406 -19.94 17.84 12.32
N TYR A 407 -19.94 17.18 11.16
CA TYR A 407 -19.29 17.69 9.97
C TYR A 407 -20.18 17.54 8.74
N VAL A 408 -20.39 18.65 8.05
CA VAL A 408 -21.08 18.69 6.76
C VAL A 408 -20.22 19.46 5.76
N ARG A 409 -19.86 18.81 4.65
CA ARG A 409 -19.22 19.47 3.50
C ARG A 409 -20.18 19.45 2.31
N LEU A 410 -20.44 20.62 1.74
CA LEU A 410 -21.29 20.81 0.55
C LEU A 410 -20.49 21.54 -0.52
N ARG A 411 -20.01 20.83 -1.53
CA ARG A 411 -19.25 21.42 -2.64
C ARG A 411 -20.03 21.30 -3.94
N GLY A 412 -20.13 22.37 -4.73
CA GLY A 412 -20.82 22.32 -6.04
C GLY A 412 -22.29 21.82 -6.00
N CYS A 413 -22.99 21.96 -4.86
CA CYS A 413 -24.39 21.56 -4.70
C CYS A 413 -25.32 22.76 -4.97
N HIS A 414 -25.39 23.18 -6.23
CA HIS A 414 -26.00 24.46 -6.63
C HIS A 414 -27.52 24.54 -6.53
N ARG A 415 -28.21 23.42 -6.25
CA ARG A 415 -29.68 23.36 -6.16
C ARG A 415 -30.24 23.48 -4.75
N ILE A 416 -29.37 23.58 -3.74
CA ILE A 416 -29.79 23.72 -2.35
C ILE A 416 -30.42 25.11 -2.16
N GLY A 417 -31.72 25.15 -1.84
CA GLY A 417 -32.46 26.41 -1.72
C GLY A 417 -32.12 27.22 -0.45
N SER A 418 -31.91 26.54 0.68
CA SER A 418 -31.46 27.15 1.93
C SER A 418 -30.56 26.20 2.73
N MET A 419 -29.69 26.78 3.55
CA MET A 419 -28.82 26.08 4.49
C MET A 419 -29.03 26.56 5.94
N ASP A 420 -30.11 27.29 6.20
CA ASP A 420 -30.32 27.95 7.50
C ASP A 420 -30.47 26.96 8.65
N ALA A 421 -31.13 25.83 8.42
CA ALA A 421 -31.26 24.77 9.43
C ALA A 421 -29.90 24.22 9.86
N LEU A 422 -28.95 24.07 8.92
CA LEU A 422 -27.58 23.66 9.22
C LEU A 422 -26.80 24.76 9.96
N LYS A 423 -26.92 26.02 9.51
CA LYS A 423 -26.21 27.16 10.13
C LYS A 423 -26.68 27.45 11.56
N ARG A 424 -27.96 27.21 11.87
CA ARG A 424 -28.52 27.36 13.23
C ARG A 424 -28.02 26.28 14.19
N ASN A 425 -27.58 25.13 13.69
CA ASN A 425 -27.07 24.04 14.51
C ASN A 425 -25.58 24.27 14.85
N ARG A 426 -25.32 24.78 16.05
CA ARG A 426 -23.95 25.12 16.53
C ARG A 426 -23.01 23.92 16.66
N ASN A 427 -23.53 22.70 16.67
CA ASN A 427 -22.71 21.48 16.76
C ASN A 427 -22.18 21.02 15.40
N ILE A 428 -22.68 21.59 14.30
CA ILE A 428 -22.30 21.21 12.94
C ILE A 428 -21.24 22.17 12.41
N LYS A 429 -20.04 21.65 12.11
CA LYS A 429 -19.04 22.34 11.30
C LYS A 429 -19.43 22.21 9.82
N LEU A 430 -19.96 23.31 9.27
CA LEU A 430 -20.34 23.42 7.87
C LEU A 430 -19.18 23.96 7.01
N SER A 431 -18.93 23.35 5.86
CA SER A 431 -17.93 23.77 4.86
C SER A 431 -18.55 23.78 3.46
N THR A 432 -18.45 24.90 2.75
CA THR A 432 -19.19 25.13 1.48
C THR A 432 -18.33 25.57 0.28
N MET A 433 -17.02 25.29 0.28
CA MET A 433 -16.10 25.69 -0.82
C MET A 433 -16.06 24.68 -1.96
#